data_AF-A0A967CV01-F1
#
_entry.id   AF-A0A967CV01-F1
#
_cell.length_a   1.000
_cell.length_b   1.000
_cell.length_c   1.000
_cell.angle_alpha   90.00
_cell.angle_beta   90.00
_cell.angle_gamma   90.00
#
_symmetry.space_group_name_H-M   'P 1'
#
loop_
_entity.id
_entity.type
_entity.pdbx_description
1 polymer ?
#
loop_
_entity_poly.entity_id
_entity_poly.type
_entity_poly.pdbx_seq_one_letter_code
_entity_poly.pdbx_strand_id
1 'polypeptide(L)' 'MKIGHAGLLAFFVAMLGASIGHAQMISPEQAAKVVASPDRSDADRVNDRRRKPEEMLVFIGVRPGITALDLSAG' A
#
# COMPACT_ATOMS: atom_id res chain seq x y z
N MET A 1 1.86 32.95 33.44
CA MET A 1 2.67 32.29 32.39
C MET A 1 2.35 32.92 31.05
N LYS A 2 3.30 33.65 30.43
CA LYS A 2 3.11 34.27 29.11
C LYS A 2 3.77 33.35 28.08
N ILE A 3 2.97 32.58 27.35
CA ILE A 3 3.47 31.78 26.23
C ILE A 3 3.80 32.79 25.12
N GLY A 4 5.09 33.00 24.85
CA GLY A 4 5.53 33.96 23.84
C GLY A 4 5.09 33.51 22.44
N HIS A 5 4.88 34.47 21.53
CA HIS A 5 4.51 34.21 20.13
C HIS A 5 5.43 33.19 19.43
N ALA A 6 6.70 33.12 19.82
CA ALA A 6 7.64 32.10 19.35
C ALA A 6 7.28 30.66 19.78
N GLY A 7 6.73 30.47 20.99
CA GLY A 7 6.22 29.18 21.46
C GLY A 7 4.92 28.77 20.76
N LEU A 8 4.07 29.75 20.40
CA LEU A 8 2.85 29.51 19.63
C LEU A 8 3.16 29.16 18.16
N LEU A 9 4.17 29.80 17.56
CA LEU A 9 4.61 29.52 16.19
C LEU A 9 5.26 28.13 16.06
N ALA A 10 6.11 27.75 17.02
CA ALA A 10 6.74 26.43 17.06
C ALA A 10 5.71 25.29 17.22
N PHE A 11 4.64 25.52 17.98
CA PHE A 11 3.54 24.57 18.14
C PHE A 11 2.73 24.38 16.84
N PHE A 12 2.49 25.47 16.10
CA PHE A 12 1.80 25.42 14.80
C PHE A 12 2.60 24.68 13.71
N VAL A 13 3.94 24.87 13.67
CA VAL A 13 4.81 24.14 12.73
C VAL A 13 4.84 22.63 13.02
N ALA A 14 4.80 22.23 14.29
CA ALA A 14 4.74 20.83 14.67
C ALA A 14 3.40 20.15 14.30
N MET A 15 2.29 20.89 14.29
CA MET A 15 0.96 20.38 13.90
C MET A 15 0.79 20.25 12.38
N LEU A 16 1.47 21.06 11.56
CA LEU A 16 1.45 20.94 10.09
C LEU A 16 2.26 19.73 9.56
N GLY A 17 3.13 19.13 10.36
CA GLY A 17 3.93 17.96 9.99
C GLY A 17 3.21 16.62 10.10
N ALA A 18 2.02 16.58 10.71
CA ALA A 18 1.21 15.38 10.82
C ALA A 18 0.43 15.15 9.51
N SER A 19 1.16 14.82 8.44
CA SER A 19 0.54 14.31 7.22
C SER A 19 -0.24 13.04 7.58
N ILE A 20 -1.55 13.05 7.31
CA ILE A 20 -2.37 11.83 7.31
C ILE A 20 -1.70 10.90 6.30
N GLY A 21 -0.96 9.92 6.81
CA GLY A 21 -0.21 8.96 6.01
C GLY A 21 -1.18 8.19 5.12
N HIS A 22 -1.34 8.64 3.88
CA HIS A 22 -2.13 7.90 2.90
C HIS A 22 -1.33 6.66 2.54
N ALA A 23 -1.95 5.50 2.76
CA ALA A 23 -1.38 4.22 2.37
C ALA A 23 -0.98 4.28 0.88
N GLN A 24 0.33 4.12 0.64
CA GLN A 24 0.89 4.13 -0.70
C GLN A 24 0.44 2.88 -1.45
N MET A 25 0.34 2.98 -2.78
CA MET A 25 0.14 1.79 -3.61
C MET A 25 1.34 0.87 -3.44
N ILE A 26 1.12 -0.43 -3.58
CA ILE A 26 2.23 -1.38 -3.59
C ILE A 26 3.16 -1.09 -4.78
N SER A 27 4.45 -1.27 -4.57
CA SER A 27 5.47 -1.20 -5.61
C SER A 27 5.53 -2.48 -6.45
N PRO A 28 6.09 -2.44 -7.67
CA PRO A 28 6.37 -3.63 -8.47
C PRO A 28 7.19 -4.69 -7.70
N GLU A 29 8.18 -4.27 -6.91
CA GLU A 29 9.01 -5.18 -6.11
C GLU A 29 8.20 -5.86 -5.00
N GLN A 30 7.23 -5.15 -4.41
CA GLN A 30 6.30 -5.73 -3.44
C GLN A 30 5.33 -6.71 -4.11
N ALA A 31 4.81 -6.39 -5.29
CA ALA A 31 3.97 -7.29 -6.06
C ALA A 31 4.71 -8.60 -6.41
N ALA A 32 5.95 -8.49 -6.90
CA ALA A 32 6.80 -9.64 -7.19
C ALA A 32 7.03 -10.52 -5.94
N LYS A 33 7.28 -9.91 -4.77
CA LYS A 33 7.43 -10.66 -3.50
C LYS A 33 6.16 -11.42 -3.11
N VAL A 34 4.98 -10.83 -3.31
CA VAL A 34 3.69 -11.49 -3.03
C VAL A 34 3.50 -12.70 -3.96
N VAL A 35 3.80 -12.55 -5.25
CA VAL A 35 3.65 -13.63 -6.24
C VAL A 35 4.70 -14.72 -6.04
N ALA A 36 5.92 -14.37 -5.63
CA ALA A 36 6.99 -15.32 -5.32
C ALA A 36 6.85 -16.04 -3.97
N SER A 37 5.75 -15.83 -3.23
CA SER A 37 5.54 -16.46 -1.92
C SER A 37 5.69 -18.00 -1.99
N PRO A 38 6.39 -18.64 -1.03
CA PRO A 38 6.48 -20.10 -0.98
C PRO A 38 5.11 -20.76 -0.79
N ASP A 39 4.15 -20.08 -0.16
CA ASP A 39 2.81 -20.58 0.11
C ASP A 39 1.92 -20.68 -1.14
N ARG A 40 2.40 -20.19 -2.29
CA ARG A 40 1.68 -20.26 -3.58
C ARG A 40 1.55 -21.74 -4.01
N SER A 41 0.35 -22.17 -4.42
CA SER A 41 0.14 -23.53 -4.92
C SER A 41 0.70 -23.70 -6.34
N ASP A 42 0.91 -24.95 -6.78
CA ASP A 42 1.33 -25.21 -8.16
C ASP A 42 0.27 -24.83 -9.19
N ALA A 43 -1.01 -24.98 -8.85
CA ALA A 43 -2.12 -24.54 -9.69
C ALA A 43 -2.09 -23.01 -9.87
N ASP A 44 -1.83 -22.26 -8.80
CA ASP A 44 -1.67 -20.80 -8.86
C ASP A 44 -0.47 -20.42 -9.71
N ARG A 45 0.70 -21.08 -9.54
CA ARG A 45 1.88 -20.83 -10.39
C ARG A 45 1.62 -21.05 -11.87
N VAL A 46 0.80 -22.06 -12.22
CA VAL A 46 0.36 -22.27 -13.60
C VAL A 46 -0.53 -21.11 -14.07
N ASN A 47 -1.49 -20.69 -13.25
CA ASN A 47 -2.37 -19.56 -13.56
C ASN A 47 -1.61 -18.23 -13.69
N ASP A 48 -0.57 -18.01 -12.90
CA ASP A 48 0.19 -16.75 -12.87
C ASP A 48 0.80 -16.44 -14.24
N ARG A 49 1.27 -17.47 -14.96
CA ARG A 49 1.83 -17.35 -16.32
C ARG A 49 0.85 -16.73 -17.32
N ARG A 50 -0.45 -17.00 -17.17
CA ARG A 50 -1.50 -16.46 -18.04
C ARG A 50 -2.17 -15.20 -17.46
N ARG A 51 -2.36 -15.13 -16.14
CA ARG A 51 -3.09 -14.06 -15.44
C ARG A 51 -2.23 -12.84 -15.12
N LYS A 52 -0.89 -12.97 -15.14
CA LYS A 52 0.08 -11.88 -14.92
C LYS A 52 -0.21 -11.08 -13.64
N PRO A 53 -0.20 -11.75 -12.47
CA PRO A 53 -0.66 -11.16 -11.22
C PRO A 53 0.21 -9.99 -10.74
N GLU A 54 1.50 -9.95 -11.05
CA GLU A 54 2.37 -8.83 -10.67
C GLU A 54 1.90 -7.53 -11.34
N GLU A 55 1.74 -7.56 -12.66
CA GLU A 55 1.24 -6.44 -13.44
C GLU A 55 -0.20 -6.09 -13.07
N MET A 56 -1.03 -7.10 -12.81
CA MET A 56 -2.42 -6.89 -12.39
C MET A 56 -2.49 -6.16 -11.03
N LEU A 57 -1.71 -6.56 -10.03
CA LEU A 57 -1.72 -5.92 -8.72
C LEU A 57 -1.21 -4.47 -8.79
N VAL A 58 -0.18 -4.22 -9.59
CA VAL A 58 0.32 -2.85 -9.84
C VAL A 58 -0.74 -2.01 -10.56
N PHE A 59 -1.42 -2.57 -11.57
CA PHE A 59 -2.49 -1.90 -12.31
C PHE A 59 -3.71 -1.56 -11.44
N ILE A 60 -4.14 -2.51 -10.59
CA ILE A 60 -5.23 -2.29 -9.62
C ILE A 60 -4.89 -1.17 -8.63
N GLY A 61 -3.60 -0.94 -8.36
CA GLY A 61 -3.15 0.10 -7.44
C GLY A 61 -3.52 -0.23 -5.99
N VAL A 62 -3.38 -1.51 -5.60
CA VAL A 62 -3.69 -1.99 -4.25
C VAL A 62 -2.91 -1.21 -3.20
N ARG A 63 -3.57 -0.84 -2.10
CA ARG A 63 -2.98 -0.10 -0.96
C ARG A 63 -3.19 -0.88 0.34
N PRO A 64 -2.26 -0.83 1.30
CA PRO A 64 -2.50 -1.38 2.62
C PRO A 64 -3.78 -0.80 3.26
N GLY A 65 -4.61 -1.68 3.82
CA GLY A 65 -5.84 -1.29 4.53
C GLY A 65 -7.09 -1.09 3.67
N ILE A 66 -7.04 -1.35 2.34
CA ILE A 66 -8.24 -1.30 1.51
C ILE A 66 -9.11 -2.55 1.70
N THR A 67 -10.41 -2.39 1.47
CA THR A 67 -11.33 -3.52 1.24
C THR A 67 -11.37 -3.82 -0.25
N ALA A 68 -11.06 -5.05 -0.64
CA ALA A 68 -11.12 -5.51 -2.03
C ALA A 68 -12.26 -6.53 -2.21
N LEU A 69 -12.88 -6.52 -3.40
CA LEU A 69 -13.87 -7.51 -3.84
C LEU A 69 -13.35 -8.17 -5.11
N ASP A 70 -13.17 -9.49 -5.06
CA ASP A 70 -12.84 -10.31 -6.24
C ASP A 70 -14.11 -11.01 -6.74
N LEU A 71 -14.49 -10.73 -7.98
CA LEU A 71 -15.64 -11.33 -8.63
C LEU A 71 -15.16 -12.37 -9.64
N SER A 72 -15.56 -13.63 -9.45
CA SER A 72 -15.13 -14.78 -10.27
C SER A 72 -13.68 -15.21 -10.04
N ALA A 73 -13.27 -15.36 -8.77
CA ALA A 73 -11.91 -15.74 -8.36
C ALA A 73 -11.40 -17.13 -8.85
N GLY A 74 -12.27 -17.94 -9.46
CA GLY A 74 -11.94 -19.27 -10.01
C GLY A 74 -10.96 -19.21 -11.17
#